data_AF-A0A3D5A469-F1
#
_entry.id   AF-A0A3D5A469-F1
#
_cell.length_a   1.000
_cell.length_b   1.000
_cell.length_c   1.000
_cell.angle_alpha   90.00
_cell.angle_beta   90.00
_cell.angle_gamma   90.00
#
_symmetry.space_group_name_H-M   'P 1'
#
loop_
_entity.id
_entity.type
_entity.pdbx_description
1 polymer ?
#
loop_
_entity_poly.entity_id
_entity_poly.type
_entity_poly.pdbx_seq_one_letter_code
_entity_poly.pdbx_strand_id
1 'polypeptide(L)'
;MVIMLVAAGAAVAAPGVDWYLEGVDVHDLVQDEGGTLWLATANGLYELPPGGTPSPVGGAEALRRPMYSIARERNGRMWLGTDEGLIMRTAEVVKPIPRIKVSHPGGHGGAVAAPPTEYTLPAVVALAASDRWLVAGTATSIVAIDLVTGKWMVDETYLAWGRFLGCLLGEPRAIGQCGDVRVDARGRVWSLLQGALVVFSPGQKDHWQTGYGVFEEGERPVSVSLNCFLDVLPHNSPLGDGEDGHERPPAITTDDTGETVVITRNGRVLREPPIPRGSQEPVIIESFTEVATAAWVAGLPAPPAAFALSGGRLAVVVPGVDGGHSAAYVGQAGAEQVTEYSLGEAAPHRIYPHVSGESWWVATSQGLAQI
;
A
#
# COMPACT_ATOMS: atom_id res chain seq x y z
N MET A 1 3.89 1.68 54.95
CA MET A 1 4.97 1.45 53.96
C MET A 1 4.94 -0.03 53.62
N VAL A 2 4.19 -0.39 52.58
CA VAL A 2 4.10 -1.78 52.10
C VAL A 2 5.12 -1.92 50.99
N ILE A 3 6.14 -2.76 51.21
CA ILE A 3 7.16 -3.09 50.21
C ILE A 3 6.54 -4.17 49.31
N MET A 4 6.15 -3.81 48.08
CA MET A 4 5.90 -4.80 47.04
C MET A 4 7.24 -5.32 46.54
N LEU A 5 7.49 -6.60 46.79
CA LEU A 5 8.57 -7.36 46.18
C LEU A 5 8.12 -7.75 44.76
N VAL A 6 8.64 -7.07 43.73
CA VAL A 6 8.48 -7.55 42.35
C VAL A 6 9.44 -8.73 42.18
N ALA A 7 8.89 -9.93 42.04
CA ALA A 7 9.64 -11.11 41.66
C ALA A 7 10.22 -10.88 40.26
N ALA A 8 11.54 -11.00 40.13
CA ALA A 8 12.22 -11.02 38.84
C ALA A 8 11.73 -12.24 38.04
N GLY A 9 10.80 -12.01 37.11
CA GLY A 9 10.44 -12.98 36.09
C GLY A 9 11.69 -13.26 35.25
N ALA A 10 11.98 -14.55 35.05
CA ALA A 10 13.01 -14.99 34.12
C ALA A 10 12.76 -14.31 32.76
N ALA A 11 13.78 -13.65 32.22
CA ALA A 11 13.72 -13.09 30.87
C ALA A 11 13.36 -14.22 29.91
N VAL A 12 12.12 -14.20 29.40
CA VAL A 12 11.74 -15.00 28.24
C VAL A 12 12.69 -14.54 27.13
N ALA A 13 13.44 -15.46 26.53
CA ALA A 13 14.28 -15.13 25.39
C ALA A 13 13.41 -14.37 24.38
N ALA A 14 13.92 -13.23 23.89
CA ALA A 14 13.20 -12.45 22.90
C ALA A 14 12.81 -13.40 21.74
N PRO A 15 11.58 -13.29 21.22
CA PRO A 15 11.17 -14.04 20.04
C PRO A 15 12.22 -13.91 18.94
N GLY A 16 12.56 -15.03 18.29
CA GLY A 16 13.63 -15.06 17.30
C GLY A 16 13.29 -14.25 16.06
N VAL A 17 14.27 -13.52 15.54
CA VAL A 17 14.22 -12.88 14.22
C VAL A 17 15.30 -13.52 13.38
N ASP A 18 14.90 -14.23 12.33
CA ASP A 18 15.81 -14.92 11.43
C ASP A 18 16.05 -14.05 10.18
N TRP A 19 17.29 -13.61 9.96
CA TRP A 19 17.66 -12.80 8.81
C TRP A 19 18.05 -13.67 7.62
N TYR A 20 17.44 -13.43 6.47
CA TYR A 20 17.69 -14.18 5.23
C TYR A 20 18.54 -13.38 4.23
N LEU A 21 18.38 -12.06 4.22
CA LEU A 21 19.20 -11.14 3.45
C LEU A 21 19.55 -9.96 4.35
N GLU A 22 20.84 -9.69 4.54
CA GLU A 22 21.33 -8.59 5.38
C GLU A 22 22.08 -7.55 4.55
N GLY A 23 22.05 -6.29 4.98
CA GLY A 23 22.76 -5.18 4.36
C GLY A 23 22.20 -4.74 3.00
N VAL A 24 21.02 -5.23 2.62
CA VAL A 24 20.34 -4.86 1.37
C VAL A 24 18.95 -4.37 1.74
N ASP A 25 18.63 -3.14 1.34
CA ASP A 25 17.30 -2.56 1.53
C ASP A 25 16.26 -3.29 0.66
N VAL A 26 15.31 -3.98 1.30
CA VAL A 26 14.25 -4.75 0.65
C VAL A 26 12.94 -3.98 0.78
N HIS A 27 12.41 -3.49 -0.34
CA HIS A 27 11.24 -2.62 -0.35
C HIS A 27 9.91 -3.36 -0.43
N ASP A 28 9.85 -4.45 -1.20
CA ASP A 28 8.61 -5.18 -1.48
C ASP A 28 8.94 -6.62 -1.89
N LEU A 29 7.99 -7.55 -1.74
CA LEU A 29 8.16 -8.93 -2.18
C LEU A 29 6.87 -9.55 -2.69
N VAL A 30 7.02 -10.56 -3.54
CA VAL A 30 5.94 -11.47 -3.94
C VAL A 30 6.46 -12.90 -3.95
N GLN A 31 5.55 -13.86 -3.79
CA GLN A 31 5.88 -15.27 -3.91
C GLN A 31 5.32 -15.85 -5.21
N ASP A 32 6.09 -16.72 -5.85
CA ASP A 32 5.59 -17.52 -6.96
C ASP A 32 4.93 -18.84 -6.52
N GLU A 33 4.30 -19.54 -7.47
CA GLU A 33 3.66 -20.84 -7.20
C GLU A 33 4.65 -21.94 -6.79
N GLY A 34 5.94 -21.77 -7.12
CA GLY A 34 7.00 -22.68 -6.68
C GLY A 34 7.47 -22.38 -5.26
N GLY A 35 6.95 -21.33 -4.61
CA GLY A 35 7.33 -20.89 -3.28
C GLY A 35 8.55 -19.96 -3.24
N THR A 36 9.11 -19.60 -4.40
CA THR A 36 10.25 -18.66 -4.48
C THR A 36 9.78 -17.26 -4.14
N LEU A 37 10.48 -16.59 -3.24
CA LEU A 37 10.27 -15.17 -2.97
C LEU A 37 11.08 -14.33 -3.93
N TRP A 38 10.42 -13.41 -4.59
CA TRP A 38 11.02 -12.39 -5.45
C TRP A 38 11.03 -11.08 -4.69
N LEU A 39 12.22 -10.51 -4.49
CA LEU A 39 12.44 -9.36 -3.63
C LEU A 39 12.80 -8.14 -4.49
N ALA A 40 12.00 -7.08 -4.40
CA ALA A 40 12.36 -5.77 -4.93
C ALA A 40 13.30 -5.08 -3.93
N THR A 41 14.53 -4.81 -4.35
CA THR A 41 15.56 -4.25 -3.46
C THR A 41 16.19 -2.99 -4.05
N ALA A 42 16.87 -2.21 -3.21
CA ALA A 42 17.71 -1.09 -3.66
C ALA A 42 18.84 -1.52 -4.62
N ASN A 43 19.19 -2.81 -4.65
CA ASN A 43 20.26 -3.38 -5.46
C ASN A 43 19.75 -4.23 -6.65
N GLY A 44 18.45 -4.16 -6.97
CA GLY A 44 17.85 -4.98 -8.03
C GLY A 44 16.89 -6.05 -7.54
N LEU A 45 16.52 -6.94 -8.46
CA LEU A 45 15.67 -8.09 -8.16
C LEU A 45 16.51 -9.20 -7.53
N TYR A 46 16.09 -9.69 -6.37
CA TYR A 46 16.64 -10.90 -5.75
C TYR A 46 15.60 -12.03 -5.81
N GLU A 47 16.09 -13.26 -5.85
CA GLU A 47 15.27 -14.46 -5.65
C GLU A 47 15.74 -15.22 -4.41
N LEU A 48 14.78 -15.72 -3.63
CA LEU A 48 14.99 -16.62 -2.50
C LEU A 48 14.16 -17.89 -2.75
N PRO A 49 14.79 -18.96 -3.26
CA PRO A 49 14.13 -20.25 -3.43
C PRO A 49 13.74 -20.86 -2.08
N PRO A 50 12.71 -21.74 -2.02
CA PRO A 50 12.37 -22.45 -0.79
C PRO A 50 13.56 -23.23 -0.23
N GLY A 51 13.95 -22.93 1.02
CA GLY A 51 15.11 -23.54 1.68
C GLY A 51 16.47 -23.15 1.07
N GLY A 52 16.50 -22.19 0.16
CA GLY A 52 17.71 -21.66 -0.46
C GLY A 52 18.23 -20.40 0.24
N THR A 53 19.23 -19.79 -0.39
CA THR A 53 19.79 -18.49 0.03
C THR A 53 19.41 -17.41 -0.97
N PRO A 54 19.11 -16.17 -0.53
CA PRO A 54 18.81 -15.09 -1.46
C PRO A 54 19.98 -14.81 -2.39
N SER A 55 19.70 -14.54 -3.66
CA SER A 55 20.72 -14.15 -4.63
C SER A 55 20.17 -13.17 -5.67
N PRO A 56 21.00 -12.27 -6.22
CA PRO A 56 20.55 -11.34 -7.24
C PRO A 56 20.22 -12.09 -8.53
N VAL A 57 19.09 -11.74 -9.14
CA VAL A 57 18.65 -12.32 -10.41
C VAL A 57 19.57 -11.88 -11.54
N GLY A 58 20.21 -12.85 -12.20
CA GLY A 58 21.12 -12.61 -13.30
C GLY A 58 20.43 -12.31 -14.64
N GLY A 59 21.24 -12.12 -15.69
CA GLY A 59 20.77 -11.96 -17.06
C GLY A 59 20.71 -10.50 -17.51
N ALA A 60 19.55 -9.87 -17.39
CA ALA A 60 19.32 -8.53 -17.94
C ALA A 60 19.80 -7.42 -17.01
N GLU A 61 20.56 -6.46 -17.55
CA GLU A 61 21.07 -5.30 -16.79
C GLU A 61 19.96 -4.48 -16.13
N ALA A 62 18.79 -4.41 -16.76
CA ALA A 62 17.62 -3.73 -16.20
C ALA A 62 17.18 -4.31 -14.84
N LEU A 63 17.47 -5.58 -14.54
CA LEU A 63 17.12 -6.21 -13.27
C LEU A 63 18.07 -5.84 -12.12
N ARG A 64 19.17 -5.12 -12.39
CA ARG A 64 20.12 -4.61 -11.38
C ARG A 64 19.78 -3.20 -10.89
N ARG A 65 18.73 -2.58 -11.44
CA ARG A 65 18.28 -1.24 -11.04
C ARG A 65 17.57 -1.26 -9.69
N PRO A 66 17.61 -0.18 -8.89
CA PRO A 66 16.79 -0.07 -7.69
C PRO A 66 15.31 -0.33 -7.99
N MET A 67 14.67 -1.18 -7.18
CA MET A 67 13.27 -1.57 -7.33
C MET A 67 12.51 -1.30 -6.05
N TYR A 68 11.43 -0.52 -6.13
CA TYR A 68 10.65 -0.10 -4.97
C TYR A 68 9.39 -0.93 -4.74
N SER A 69 8.90 -1.59 -5.79
CA SER A 69 7.66 -2.35 -5.72
C SER A 69 7.67 -3.53 -6.69
N ILE A 70 6.91 -4.56 -6.37
CA ILE A 70 6.77 -5.75 -7.20
C ILE A 70 5.35 -6.28 -7.15
N ALA A 71 4.80 -6.63 -8.31
CA ALA A 71 3.52 -7.31 -8.43
C ALA A 71 3.61 -8.48 -9.41
N ARG A 72 2.90 -9.56 -9.12
CA ARG A 72 2.85 -10.76 -9.96
C ARG A 72 1.43 -10.95 -10.50
N GLU A 73 1.30 -11.09 -11.81
CA GLU A 73 0.08 -11.56 -12.45
C GLU A 73 -0.11 -13.06 -12.22
N ARG A 74 -1.35 -13.54 -12.30
CA ARG A 74 -1.69 -14.97 -12.20
C ARG A 74 -0.99 -15.86 -13.23
N ASN A 75 -0.65 -15.32 -14.40
CA ASN A 75 0.08 -16.03 -15.44
C ASN A 75 1.61 -16.13 -15.18
N GLY A 76 2.09 -15.64 -14.03
CA GLY A 76 3.50 -15.65 -13.66
C GLY A 76 4.32 -14.46 -14.17
N ARG A 77 3.75 -13.56 -14.98
CA ARG A 77 4.41 -12.32 -15.36
C ARG A 77 4.56 -11.43 -14.13
N MET A 78 5.73 -10.83 -13.97
CA MET A 78 6.02 -9.88 -12.91
C MET A 78 6.18 -8.47 -13.46
N TRP A 79 5.75 -7.51 -12.64
CA TRP A 79 5.91 -6.09 -12.84
C TRP A 79 6.77 -5.55 -11.71
N LEU A 80 7.80 -4.80 -12.08
CA LEU A 80 8.79 -4.25 -11.16
C LEU A 80 8.73 -2.73 -11.29
N GLY A 81 8.51 -2.06 -10.17
CA GLY A 81 8.52 -0.60 -10.08
C GLY A 81 9.94 -0.12 -9.78
N THR A 82 10.45 0.77 -10.61
CA THR A 82 11.82 1.28 -10.54
C THR A 82 11.83 2.80 -10.47
N ASP A 83 13.02 3.38 -10.35
CA ASP A 83 13.26 4.82 -10.45
C ASP A 83 12.95 5.41 -11.84
N GLU A 84 12.98 4.58 -12.89
CA GLU A 84 12.74 4.96 -14.28
C GLU A 84 11.47 4.33 -14.88
N GLY A 85 10.46 4.09 -14.04
CA GLY A 85 9.17 3.54 -14.47
C GLY A 85 9.07 2.04 -14.21
N LEU A 86 8.50 1.29 -15.15
CA LEU A 86 8.20 -0.14 -14.97
C LEU A 86 9.18 -1.05 -15.70
N ILE A 87 9.38 -2.26 -15.19
CA ILE A 87 9.92 -3.39 -15.93
C ILE A 87 8.90 -4.52 -15.89
N MET A 88 8.56 -5.05 -17.06
CA MET A 88 7.85 -6.31 -17.17
C MET A 88 8.86 -7.45 -17.30
N ARG A 89 8.67 -8.53 -16.52
CA ARG A 89 9.47 -9.75 -16.58
C ARG A 89 8.60 -10.98 -16.78
N THR A 90 8.95 -11.82 -17.76
CA THR A 90 8.59 -13.24 -17.82
C THR A 90 9.88 -14.08 -17.64
N ALA A 91 9.79 -15.40 -17.76
CA ALA A 91 10.98 -16.25 -17.73
C ALA A 91 11.92 -15.98 -18.93
N GLU A 92 11.37 -15.53 -20.05
CA GLU A 92 12.07 -15.35 -21.32
C GLU A 92 12.36 -13.88 -21.66
N VAL A 93 11.54 -12.96 -21.14
CA VAL A 93 11.57 -11.55 -21.56
C VAL A 93 11.70 -10.63 -20.35
N VAL A 94 12.66 -9.71 -20.44
CA VAL A 94 12.74 -8.53 -19.57
C VAL A 94 12.54 -7.30 -20.44
N LYS A 95 11.50 -6.51 -20.17
CA LYS A 95 11.12 -5.34 -20.96
C LYS A 95 10.96 -4.11 -20.07
N PRO A 96 11.90 -3.15 -20.12
CA PRO A 96 11.72 -1.83 -19.56
C PRO A 96 10.58 -1.06 -20.26
N ILE A 97 9.79 -0.35 -19.47
CA ILE A 97 8.64 0.47 -19.88
C ILE A 97 8.77 1.84 -19.17
N PRO A 98 9.66 2.72 -19.66
CA PRO A 98 9.83 4.06 -19.10
C PRO A 98 8.76 5.04 -19.59
N ARG A 99 8.01 4.66 -20.63
CA ARG A 99 6.96 5.48 -21.24
C ARG A 99 5.74 4.65 -21.58
N ILE A 100 4.58 5.28 -21.47
CA ILE A 100 3.28 4.70 -21.81
C ILE A 100 2.53 5.61 -22.78
N LYS A 101 1.62 5.04 -23.56
CA LYS A 101 0.74 5.78 -24.45
C LYS A 101 -0.69 5.70 -23.93
N VAL A 102 -1.24 6.85 -23.57
CA VAL A 102 -2.58 6.96 -22.99
C VAL A 102 -3.51 7.52 -24.05
N SER A 103 -4.66 6.88 -24.21
CA SER A 103 -5.71 7.35 -25.11
C SER A 103 -6.75 8.14 -24.33
N HIS A 104 -6.98 9.39 -24.70
CA HIS A 104 -7.99 10.24 -24.07
C HIS A 104 -9.34 10.06 -24.79
N PRO A 105 -10.46 9.93 -24.05
CA PRO A 105 -11.78 10.05 -24.65
C PRO A 105 -11.90 11.43 -25.33
N GLY A 106 -12.47 11.49 -26.54
CA GLY A 106 -12.74 12.78 -27.19
C GLY A 106 -13.61 13.66 -26.29
N GLY A 107 -13.31 14.95 -26.22
CA GLY A 107 -14.03 15.89 -25.36
C GLY A 107 -15.54 15.96 -25.65
N HIS A 108 -16.31 16.52 -24.70
CA HIS A 108 -17.76 16.73 -24.87
C HIS A 108 -18.06 17.48 -26.18
N GLY A 109 -18.90 16.88 -27.04
CA GLY A 109 -19.35 17.49 -28.30
C GLY A 109 -19.04 16.72 -29.58
N GLY A 110 -18.56 15.46 -29.51
CA GLY A 110 -18.31 14.65 -30.70
C GLY A 110 -17.04 15.04 -31.46
N ALA A 111 -16.12 15.75 -30.81
CA ALA A 111 -14.79 15.99 -31.36
C ALA A 111 -13.99 14.69 -31.45
N VAL A 112 -13.26 14.54 -32.56
CA VAL A 112 -12.37 13.40 -32.86
C VAL A 112 -11.51 13.08 -31.64
N ALA A 113 -11.37 11.78 -31.31
CA ALA A 113 -10.49 11.32 -30.24
C ALA A 113 -9.10 11.97 -30.41
N ALA A 114 -8.61 12.62 -29.36
CA ALA A 114 -7.27 13.20 -29.38
C ALA A 114 -6.24 12.08 -29.67
N PRO A 115 -5.16 12.37 -30.42
CA PRO A 115 -4.11 11.38 -30.62
C PRO A 115 -3.56 10.94 -29.25
N PRO A 116 -3.18 9.66 -29.09
CA PRO A 116 -2.64 9.18 -27.83
C PRO A 116 -1.42 10.00 -27.41
N THR A 117 -1.40 10.46 -26.16
CA THR A 117 -0.27 11.20 -25.60
C THR A 117 0.71 10.22 -24.98
N GLU A 118 2.01 10.44 -25.21
CA GLU A 118 3.08 9.67 -24.59
C GLU A 118 3.47 10.29 -23.25
N TYR A 119 3.50 9.47 -22.20
CA TYR A 119 3.84 9.88 -20.84
C TYR A 119 5.09 9.16 -20.39
N THR A 120 6.04 9.90 -19.81
CA THR A 120 7.18 9.30 -19.10
C THR A 120 6.72 8.91 -17.71
N LEU A 121 6.95 7.65 -17.35
CA LEU A 121 6.66 7.15 -16.01
C LEU A 121 7.77 7.60 -15.06
N PRO A 122 7.44 8.32 -13.97
CA PRO A 122 8.40 8.58 -12.91
C PRO A 122 8.60 7.33 -12.05
N ALA A 123 9.31 7.47 -10.93
CA ALA A 123 9.52 6.38 -9.99
C ALA A 123 8.19 5.73 -9.58
N VAL A 124 8.13 4.41 -9.73
CA VAL A 124 6.96 3.59 -9.36
C VAL A 124 7.22 2.99 -7.98
N VAL A 125 6.53 3.53 -6.99
CA VAL A 125 6.74 3.26 -5.56
C VAL A 125 5.78 2.24 -4.98
N ALA A 126 4.67 1.96 -5.68
CA ALA A 126 3.72 0.92 -5.30
C ALA A 126 3.14 0.25 -6.54
N LEU A 127 2.94 -1.07 -6.46
CA LEU A 127 2.34 -1.86 -7.52
C LEU A 127 1.28 -2.80 -6.95
N ALA A 128 0.20 -2.98 -7.71
CA ALA A 128 -0.76 -4.04 -7.47
C ALA A 128 -1.27 -4.58 -8.81
N ALA A 129 -1.40 -5.90 -8.89
CA ALA A 129 -1.91 -6.59 -10.06
C ALA A 129 -3.12 -7.46 -9.69
N SER A 130 -4.08 -7.54 -10.60
CA SER A 130 -5.20 -8.48 -10.60
C SER A 130 -5.31 -9.16 -11.96
N ASP A 131 -6.34 -9.97 -12.17
CA ASP A 131 -6.60 -10.60 -13.47
C ASP A 131 -6.93 -9.59 -14.58
N ARG A 132 -7.31 -8.36 -14.23
CA ARG A 132 -7.70 -7.31 -15.20
C ARG A 132 -6.80 -6.08 -15.14
N TRP A 133 -6.36 -5.67 -13.95
CA TRP A 133 -5.69 -4.39 -13.76
C TRP A 133 -4.28 -4.58 -13.24
N LEU A 134 -3.33 -3.86 -13.82
CA LEU A 134 -2.11 -3.49 -13.12
C LEU A 134 -2.20 -2.00 -12.79
N VAL A 135 -1.96 -1.68 -11.53
CA VAL A 135 -1.93 -0.31 -11.01
C VAL A 135 -0.52 0.01 -10.55
N ALA A 136 -0.02 1.16 -10.99
CA ALA A 136 1.24 1.73 -10.58
C ALA A 136 0.99 3.04 -9.83
N GLY A 137 1.25 3.03 -8.53
CA GLY A 137 1.41 4.23 -7.72
C GLY A 137 2.78 4.83 -7.99
N THR A 138 2.82 6.07 -8.45
CA THR A 138 4.06 6.78 -8.73
C THR A 138 4.32 7.86 -7.69
N ALA A 139 5.51 8.46 -7.72
CA ALA A 139 5.84 9.60 -6.87
C ALA A 139 4.89 10.80 -7.04
N THR A 140 4.15 10.89 -8.16
CA THR A 140 3.35 12.07 -8.52
C THR A 140 1.93 11.79 -8.98
N SER A 141 1.58 10.54 -9.30
CA SER A 141 0.29 10.16 -9.91
C SER A 141 0.01 8.67 -9.78
N ILE A 142 -1.18 8.23 -10.19
CA ILE A 142 -1.54 6.82 -10.32
C ILE A 142 -1.79 6.52 -11.79
N VAL A 143 -1.28 5.37 -12.23
CA VAL A 143 -1.45 4.86 -13.59
C VAL A 143 -2.05 3.45 -13.52
N ALA A 144 -2.96 3.13 -14.42
CA ALA A 144 -3.50 1.78 -14.56
C ALA A 144 -3.38 1.28 -16.01
N ILE A 145 -3.14 -0.01 -16.20
CA ILE A 145 -3.27 -0.70 -17.49
C ILE A 145 -4.34 -1.79 -17.38
N ASP A 146 -5.25 -1.79 -18.35
CA ASP A 146 -6.16 -2.90 -18.57
C ASP A 146 -5.34 -4.02 -19.22
N LEU A 147 -5.05 -5.08 -18.46
CA LEU A 147 -4.22 -6.21 -18.89
C LEU A 147 -4.86 -7.04 -20.01
N VAL A 148 -6.19 -6.94 -20.18
CA VAL A 148 -6.93 -7.63 -21.26
C VAL A 148 -6.78 -6.87 -22.57
N THR A 149 -6.93 -5.54 -22.55
CA THR A 149 -6.88 -4.70 -23.75
C THR A 149 -5.50 -4.11 -24.05
N GLY A 150 -4.59 -4.13 -23.07
CA GLY A 150 -3.29 -3.47 -23.12
C GLY A 150 -3.35 -1.95 -23.09
N LYS A 151 -4.51 -1.36 -22.77
CA LYS A 151 -4.71 0.10 -22.78
C LYS A 151 -4.30 0.71 -21.45
N TRP A 152 -3.40 1.69 -21.53
CA TRP A 152 -3.00 2.52 -20.40
C TRP A 152 -4.00 3.66 -20.17
N MET A 153 -4.23 3.93 -18.89
CA MET A 153 -5.00 5.06 -18.39
C MET A 153 -4.20 5.75 -17.30
N VAL A 154 -4.28 7.07 -17.27
CA VAL A 154 -3.68 7.89 -16.23
C VAL A 154 -4.79 8.70 -15.60
N ASP A 155 -4.88 8.65 -14.28
CA ASP A 155 -5.74 9.57 -13.54
C ASP A 155 -4.92 10.81 -13.16
N GLU A 156 -5.08 11.86 -13.97
CA GLU A 156 -4.46 13.17 -13.74
C GLU A 156 -5.24 14.02 -12.72
N THR A 157 -6.40 13.57 -12.24
CA THR A 157 -7.27 14.38 -11.36
C THR A 157 -6.57 14.76 -10.05
N TYR A 158 -5.56 13.98 -9.63
CA TYR A 158 -4.68 14.27 -8.50
C TYR A 158 -3.63 15.36 -8.76
N LEU A 159 -3.31 15.65 -10.03
CA LEU A 159 -2.47 16.79 -10.42
C LEU A 159 -3.24 18.12 -10.39
N ALA A 160 -4.55 18.08 -10.61
CA ALA A 160 -5.36 19.29 -10.80
C ALA A 160 -5.53 20.13 -9.51
N TRP A 161 -5.68 19.49 -8.35
CA TRP A 161 -5.85 20.23 -7.08
C TRP A 161 -4.55 20.79 -6.52
N GLY A 162 -3.42 20.08 -6.67
CA GLY A 162 -2.10 20.59 -6.31
C GLY A 162 -1.70 21.84 -7.12
N ARG A 163 -2.19 21.95 -8.37
CA ARG A 163 -1.92 23.12 -9.23
C ARG A 163 -2.95 24.25 -9.05
N PHE A 164 -4.22 23.95 -8.78
CA PHE A 164 -5.27 24.98 -8.74
C PHE A 164 -5.29 25.78 -7.43
N LEU A 165 -5.07 25.17 -6.26
CA LEU A 165 -4.94 25.94 -5.00
C LEU A 165 -3.51 26.45 -4.76
N GLY A 166 -2.49 25.68 -5.12
CA GLY A 166 -1.09 26.07 -4.91
C GLY A 166 -0.65 27.27 -5.74
N CYS A 167 -1.22 27.45 -6.94
CA CYS A 167 -0.99 28.67 -7.74
C CYS A 167 -1.75 29.90 -7.22
N LEU A 168 -2.83 29.74 -6.45
CA LEU A 168 -3.58 30.86 -5.86
C LEU A 168 -3.01 31.30 -4.51
N LEU A 169 -2.42 30.37 -3.74
CA LEU A 169 -1.90 30.59 -2.38
C LEU A 169 -0.37 30.66 -2.29
N GLY A 170 0.34 30.50 -3.41
CA GLY A 170 1.81 30.62 -3.45
C GLY A 170 2.59 29.43 -2.89
N GLU A 171 1.91 28.35 -2.48
CA GLU A 171 2.56 27.10 -2.05
C GLU A 171 2.05 25.89 -2.84
N PRO A 172 2.86 25.30 -3.76
CA PRO A 172 2.52 24.07 -4.44
C PRO A 172 2.68 22.88 -3.48
N ARG A 173 1.71 22.65 -2.58
CA ARG A 173 1.67 21.43 -1.78
C ARG A 173 1.00 20.33 -2.61
N ALA A 174 1.82 19.49 -3.22
CA ALA A 174 1.37 18.29 -3.91
C ALA A 174 0.60 17.39 -2.94
N ILE A 175 -0.65 17.10 -3.25
CA ILE A 175 -1.37 15.95 -2.68
C ILE A 175 -0.81 14.75 -3.47
N GLY A 176 0.35 14.17 -3.22
CA GLY A 176 1.01 13.80 -1.97
C GLY A 176 1.36 12.33 -2.20
N GLN A 177 2.64 11.97 -2.18
CA GLN A 177 3.19 10.70 -2.72
C GLN A 177 2.30 9.47 -2.44
N CYS A 178 2.17 8.58 -3.43
CA CYS A 178 1.48 7.31 -3.25
C CYS A 178 2.26 6.44 -2.25
N GLY A 179 1.65 6.14 -1.10
CA GLY A 179 2.23 5.26 -0.09
C GLY A 179 1.96 3.80 -0.38
N ASP A 180 0.77 3.47 -0.90
CA ASP A 180 0.46 2.10 -1.31
C ASP A 180 -0.72 2.02 -2.29
N VAL A 181 -0.80 0.93 -3.06
CA VAL A 181 -1.96 0.59 -3.89
C VAL A 181 -2.37 -0.88 -3.73
N ARG A 182 -3.67 -1.16 -3.83
CA ARG A 182 -4.23 -2.53 -3.87
C ARG A 182 -5.29 -2.63 -4.96
N VAL A 183 -5.47 -3.83 -5.50
CA VAL A 183 -6.61 -4.14 -6.37
C VAL A 183 -7.40 -5.25 -5.70
N ASP A 184 -8.66 -4.99 -5.38
CA ASP A 184 -9.52 -6.01 -4.77
C ASP A 184 -10.09 -7.00 -5.79
N ALA A 185 -10.72 -8.06 -5.29
CA ALA A 185 -11.32 -9.11 -6.12
C ALA A 185 -12.40 -8.61 -7.10
N ARG A 186 -12.98 -7.43 -6.88
CA ARG A 186 -13.96 -6.81 -7.78
C ARG A 186 -13.29 -5.94 -8.85
N GLY A 187 -11.96 -5.81 -8.82
CA GLY A 187 -11.18 -5.01 -9.76
C GLY A 187 -11.12 -3.53 -9.40
N ARG A 188 -11.45 -3.16 -8.16
CA ARG A 188 -11.33 -1.77 -7.68
C ARG A 188 -9.93 -1.55 -7.11
N VAL A 189 -9.41 -0.37 -7.38
CA VAL A 189 -8.11 0.13 -7.00
C VAL A 189 -8.22 0.94 -5.74
N TRP A 190 -7.59 0.51 -4.67
CA TRP A 190 -7.40 1.28 -3.45
C TRP A 190 -6.03 1.95 -3.53
N SER A 191 -5.95 3.24 -3.27
CA SER A 191 -4.71 4.02 -3.26
C SER A 191 -4.62 4.82 -1.97
N LEU A 192 -3.59 4.51 -1.20
CA LEU A 192 -3.23 5.23 0.00
C LEU A 192 -2.26 6.36 -0.38
N LEU A 193 -2.75 7.60 -0.37
CA LEU A 193 -2.02 8.82 -0.66
C LEU A 193 -1.60 9.53 0.63
N GLN A 194 -0.64 10.46 0.54
CA GLN A 194 -0.12 11.16 1.73
C GLN A 194 -1.20 11.71 2.68
N GLY A 195 -2.30 12.25 2.13
CA GLY A 195 -3.40 12.82 2.90
C GLY A 195 -4.74 12.10 2.78
N ALA A 196 -4.82 10.96 2.09
CA ALA A 196 -6.12 10.35 1.79
C ALA A 196 -6.05 8.86 1.45
N LEU A 197 -7.19 8.18 1.61
CA LEU A 197 -7.44 6.91 0.96
C LEU A 197 -8.44 7.13 -0.17
N VAL A 198 -8.07 6.71 -1.36
CA VAL A 198 -8.91 6.74 -2.56
C VAL A 198 -9.22 5.31 -2.91
N VAL A 199 -10.42 5.04 -3.40
CA VAL A 199 -10.73 3.75 -4.02
C VAL A 199 -11.30 4.05 -5.40
N PHE A 200 -11.13 3.25 -6.45
CA PHE A 200 -11.77 3.50 -7.74
C PHE A 200 -11.80 2.31 -8.70
N SER A 201 -12.64 2.35 -9.73
CA SER A 201 -12.64 1.35 -10.82
C SER A 201 -12.09 1.98 -12.09
N PRO A 202 -10.94 1.53 -12.61
CA PRO A 202 -10.39 2.03 -13.85
C PRO A 202 -11.30 1.68 -15.06
N GLY A 203 -11.30 2.52 -16.10
CA GLY A 203 -11.90 2.20 -17.41
C GLY A 203 -13.37 2.57 -17.61
N GLN A 204 -13.97 3.32 -16.70
CA GLN A 204 -15.34 3.84 -16.86
C GLN A 204 -15.34 5.17 -17.62
N LYS A 205 -16.46 5.52 -18.28
CA LYS A 205 -16.42 6.43 -19.45
C LYS A 205 -16.75 7.89 -19.19
N ASP A 206 -17.17 8.30 -17.99
CA ASP A 206 -17.60 9.68 -17.74
C ASP A 206 -16.94 10.26 -16.48
N HIS A 207 -15.94 11.14 -16.65
CA HIS A 207 -15.29 11.80 -15.52
C HIS A 207 -15.03 13.29 -15.79
N TRP A 208 -15.85 14.14 -15.16
CA TRP A 208 -15.49 15.51 -14.79
C TRP A 208 -15.77 15.69 -13.28
N GLN A 209 -14.72 16.09 -12.55
CA GLN A 209 -14.67 16.76 -11.24
C GLN A 209 -14.95 16.07 -9.86
N THR A 210 -13.96 16.34 -8.97
CA THR A 210 -13.96 16.61 -7.51
C THR A 210 -14.49 15.58 -6.51
N GLY A 211 -13.58 14.95 -5.76
CA GLY A 211 -13.88 14.25 -4.50
C GLY A 211 -13.30 12.84 -4.43
N TYR A 212 -12.73 12.48 -3.27
CA TYR A 212 -12.22 11.14 -2.94
C TYR A 212 -13.32 10.09 -3.15
N GLY A 213 -13.25 9.13 -4.06
CA GLY A 213 -14.42 8.27 -4.30
C GLY A 213 -14.21 6.97 -5.05
N VAL A 214 -14.88 5.88 -4.64
CA VAL A 214 -14.93 4.53 -5.24
C VAL A 214 -15.86 4.47 -6.45
N PHE A 215 -15.58 3.63 -7.46
CA PHE A 215 -16.33 3.60 -8.73
C PHE A 215 -16.85 2.17 -9.07
N GLU A 216 -18.04 2.05 -9.66
CA GLU A 216 -18.63 0.88 -10.37
C GLU A 216 -19.57 1.37 -11.53
N GLU A 217 -19.92 0.49 -12.48
CA GLU A 217 -20.47 0.80 -13.82
C GLU A 217 -21.87 1.41 -13.87
N GLY A 218 -22.00 2.55 -14.58
CA GLY A 218 -23.29 3.10 -15.03
C GLY A 218 -23.89 4.23 -14.19
N GLU A 219 -23.21 4.68 -13.14
CA GLU A 219 -23.73 5.68 -12.19
C GLU A 219 -22.68 6.77 -11.87
N ARG A 220 -23.14 7.93 -11.36
CA ARG A 220 -22.30 9.10 -11.04
C ARG A 220 -21.30 8.80 -9.90
N PRO A 221 -20.19 9.55 -9.77
CA PRO A 221 -19.11 9.26 -8.81
C PRO A 221 -19.62 9.18 -7.35
N VAL A 222 -19.20 8.14 -6.61
CA VAL A 222 -19.47 7.98 -5.17
C VAL A 222 -18.24 8.40 -4.38
N SER A 223 -18.32 9.46 -3.59
CA SER A 223 -17.20 9.99 -2.80
C SER A 223 -17.13 9.37 -1.40
N VAL A 224 -16.11 8.55 -1.11
CA VAL A 224 -15.88 8.02 0.25
C VAL A 224 -15.04 9.03 1.04
N SER A 225 -15.68 9.70 2.01
CA SER A 225 -14.97 10.51 3.00
C SER A 225 -14.60 9.64 4.20
N LEU A 226 -13.32 9.63 4.58
CA LEU A 226 -12.79 8.92 5.75
C LEU A 226 -13.17 9.59 7.10
N ASN A 227 -14.30 10.30 7.19
CA ASN A 227 -14.73 10.94 8.45
C ASN A 227 -15.04 9.92 9.56
N CYS A 228 -15.23 8.65 9.22
CA CYS A 228 -15.51 7.53 10.13
C CYS A 228 -14.34 7.06 11.02
N PHE A 229 -13.15 7.63 10.86
CA PHE A 229 -11.99 7.34 11.70
C PHE A 229 -11.93 8.26 12.93
N LEU A 230 -12.87 9.22 13.05
CA LEU A 230 -12.98 10.18 14.14
C LEU A 230 -13.73 9.62 15.37
N ASP A 231 -13.08 8.76 16.14
CA ASP A 231 -13.51 8.53 17.52
C ASP A 231 -12.60 9.31 18.47
N VAL A 232 -12.95 10.60 18.66
CA VAL A 232 -12.52 11.53 19.73
C VAL A 232 -11.17 12.26 19.55
N LEU A 233 -11.24 13.58 19.32
CA LEU A 233 -10.34 14.53 19.99
C LEU A 233 -11.16 15.66 20.66
N PRO A 234 -10.76 16.12 21.86
CA PRO A 234 -11.44 17.21 22.54
C PRO A 234 -11.26 18.50 21.74
N HIS A 235 -12.36 19.21 21.52
CA HIS A 235 -12.32 20.58 21.01
C HIS A 235 -11.36 21.42 21.86
N ASN A 236 -10.37 22.01 21.21
CA ASN A 236 -9.38 22.99 21.68
C ASN A 236 -7.94 22.45 21.84
N SER A 237 -7.23 22.37 20.71
CA SER A 237 -5.78 22.61 20.71
C SER A 237 -5.53 23.98 20.07
N PRO A 238 -4.77 24.90 20.72
CA PRO A 238 -4.62 26.28 20.28
C PRO A 238 -3.46 26.38 19.28
N LEU A 239 -3.66 25.81 18.09
CA LEU A 239 -2.91 26.16 16.90
C LEU A 239 -3.96 26.41 15.82
N GLY A 240 -4.30 27.68 15.64
CA GLY A 240 -5.22 28.10 14.59
C GLY A 240 -4.49 27.99 13.26
N ASP A 241 -4.77 26.92 12.52
CA ASP A 241 -4.55 26.75 11.07
C ASP A 241 -5.27 25.44 10.65
N GLY A 242 -6.53 25.51 10.24
CA GLY A 242 -7.19 24.60 9.28
C GLY A 242 -7.02 23.07 9.35
N GLU A 243 -6.65 22.46 10.47
CA GLU A 243 -6.68 21.00 10.65
C GLU A 243 -8.11 20.53 10.97
N ASP A 244 -8.95 20.46 9.93
CA ASP A 244 -10.16 19.65 9.98
C ASP A 244 -9.75 18.17 10.17
N GLY A 245 -10.22 17.56 11.27
CA GLY A 245 -9.83 16.24 11.74
C GLY A 245 -10.12 15.11 10.76
N HIS A 246 -9.22 14.86 9.82
CA HIS A 246 -9.26 13.69 8.95
C HIS A 246 -8.16 12.71 9.35
N GLU A 247 -8.52 11.59 9.97
CA GLU A 247 -7.57 10.52 10.26
C GLU A 247 -7.38 9.62 9.03
N ARG A 248 -6.18 9.67 8.43
CA ARG A 248 -5.78 8.73 7.38
C ARG A 248 -5.39 7.38 8.03
N PRO A 249 -5.84 6.22 7.48
CA PRO A 249 -5.38 4.92 7.95
C PRO A 249 -3.85 4.80 7.78
N PRO A 250 -3.11 4.33 8.78
CA PRO A 250 -1.66 4.17 8.68
C PRO A 250 -1.24 3.28 7.51
N ALA A 251 -1.99 2.21 7.25
CA ALA A 251 -1.66 1.23 6.22
C ALA A 251 -2.91 0.54 5.65
N ILE A 252 -2.75 -0.11 4.50
CA ILE A 252 -3.76 -0.92 3.81
C ILE A 252 -3.18 -2.29 3.42
N THR A 253 -4.00 -3.34 3.44
CA THR A 253 -3.59 -4.68 3.00
C THR A 253 -4.80 -5.49 2.52
N THR A 254 -4.61 -6.76 2.19
CA THR A 254 -5.70 -7.72 1.90
C THR A 254 -5.81 -8.75 3.01
N ASP A 255 -7.03 -9.12 3.39
CA ASP A 255 -7.27 -10.22 4.31
C ASP A 255 -7.20 -11.60 3.64
N ASP A 256 -7.44 -12.67 4.40
CA ASP A 256 -7.43 -14.06 3.91
C ASP A 256 -8.50 -14.35 2.83
N THR A 257 -9.51 -13.49 2.71
CA THR A 257 -10.54 -13.60 1.66
C THR A 257 -10.13 -12.90 0.36
N GLY A 258 -9.01 -12.17 0.37
CA GLY A 258 -8.55 -11.33 -0.73
C GLY A 258 -9.28 -9.99 -0.79
N GLU A 259 -10.03 -9.61 0.25
CA GLU A 259 -10.68 -8.31 0.34
C GLU A 259 -9.73 -7.28 0.95
N THR A 260 -9.73 -6.07 0.38
CA THR A 260 -8.91 -4.97 0.91
C THR A 260 -9.46 -4.49 2.25
N VAL A 261 -8.56 -4.36 3.21
CA VAL A 261 -8.82 -3.85 4.55
C VAL A 261 -7.82 -2.76 4.90
N VAL A 262 -8.21 -1.91 5.84
CA VAL A 262 -7.37 -0.84 6.36
C VAL A 262 -7.31 -0.95 7.88
N ILE A 263 -6.19 -0.52 8.46
CA ILE A 263 -6.06 -0.41 9.92
C ILE A 263 -6.16 1.06 10.32
N THR A 264 -6.74 1.35 11.47
CA THR A 264 -6.80 2.70 12.07
C THR A 264 -5.70 2.87 13.12
N ARG A 265 -5.44 4.10 13.60
CA ARG A 265 -4.48 4.28 14.71
C ARG A 265 -4.99 3.70 16.02
N ASN A 266 -6.30 3.63 16.21
CA ASN A 266 -6.92 2.98 17.37
C ASN A 266 -7.04 1.45 17.22
N GLY A 267 -6.49 0.86 16.15
CA GLY A 267 -6.38 -0.58 15.98
C GLY A 267 -7.64 -1.27 15.44
N ARG A 268 -8.63 -0.53 14.97
CA ARG A 268 -9.77 -1.10 14.25
C ARG A 268 -9.30 -1.53 12.86
N VAL A 269 -9.72 -2.72 12.44
CA VAL A 269 -9.49 -3.22 11.09
C VAL A 269 -10.81 -3.14 10.35
N LEU A 270 -10.83 -2.29 9.33
CA LEU A 270 -12.02 -1.90 8.63
C LEU A 270 -11.96 -2.47 7.21
N ARG A 271 -13.02 -3.15 6.79
CA ARG A 271 -13.22 -3.58 5.41
C ARG A 271 -14.03 -2.56 4.63
N GLU A 272 -14.05 -2.78 3.32
CA GLU A 272 -14.90 -2.09 2.35
C GLU A 272 -16.23 -1.62 2.98
N PRO A 273 -16.52 -0.31 2.90
CA PRO A 273 -17.82 0.16 3.28
C PRO A 273 -18.84 -0.20 2.18
N PRO A 274 -20.09 -0.56 2.50
CA PRO A 274 -21.09 -0.82 1.47
C PRO A 274 -21.29 0.44 0.62
N ILE A 275 -20.92 0.37 -0.66
CA ILE A 275 -21.11 1.47 -1.60
C ILE A 275 -22.55 1.41 -2.10
N PRO A 276 -23.42 2.38 -1.77
CA PRO A 276 -24.79 2.38 -2.23
C PRO A 276 -24.84 2.52 -3.75
N ARG A 277 -25.56 1.59 -4.40
CA ARG A 277 -25.91 1.65 -5.82
C ARG A 277 -27.10 2.59 -6.04
N GLY A 278 -27.16 3.22 -7.19
CA GLY A 278 -28.29 4.01 -7.68
C GLY A 278 -28.20 5.52 -7.43
N SER A 279 -27.14 6.02 -6.79
CA SER A 279 -27.13 7.42 -6.37
C SER A 279 -26.84 8.38 -7.52
N GLN A 280 -27.71 9.38 -7.69
CA GLN A 280 -27.52 10.50 -8.62
C GLN A 280 -26.63 11.61 -8.04
N GLU A 281 -26.30 11.53 -6.74
CA GLU A 281 -25.48 12.47 -5.98
C GLU A 281 -24.29 11.74 -5.31
N PRO A 282 -23.14 12.42 -5.07
CA PRO A 282 -22.03 11.84 -4.32
C PRO A 282 -22.48 11.36 -2.94
N VAL A 283 -22.27 10.08 -2.63
CA VAL A 283 -22.63 9.53 -1.32
C VAL A 283 -21.40 9.48 -0.42
N ILE A 284 -21.42 10.27 0.66
CA ILE A 284 -20.42 10.23 1.72
C ILE A 284 -20.61 8.91 2.48
N ILE A 285 -19.60 8.03 2.44
CA ILE A 285 -19.65 6.79 3.20
C ILE A 285 -18.94 6.93 4.55
N GLU A 286 -19.74 7.04 5.61
CA GLU A 286 -19.26 7.20 6.99
C GLU A 286 -19.27 5.89 7.80
N SER A 287 -19.59 4.76 7.17
CA SER A 287 -19.65 3.46 7.88
C SER A 287 -18.83 2.40 7.15
N PHE A 288 -17.67 2.09 7.72
CA PHE A 288 -16.89 0.92 7.33
C PHE A 288 -17.32 -0.25 8.21
N THR A 289 -17.32 -1.45 7.62
CA THR A 289 -17.57 -2.64 8.43
C THR A 289 -16.28 -2.98 9.18
N GLU A 290 -16.37 -3.10 10.50
CA GLU A 290 -15.25 -3.58 11.30
C GLU A 290 -15.18 -5.10 11.22
N VAL A 291 -14.03 -5.63 10.82
CA VAL A 291 -13.80 -7.08 10.69
C VAL A 291 -12.93 -7.65 11.80
N ALA A 292 -12.12 -6.81 12.43
CA ALA A 292 -11.27 -7.17 13.54
C ALA A 292 -10.92 -5.91 14.35
N THR A 293 -10.50 -6.11 15.58
CA THR A 293 -10.00 -5.06 16.46
C THR A 293 -8.66 -5.49 17.02
N ALA A 294 -7.76 -4.55 17.24
CA ALA A 294 -6.45 -4.76 17.83
C ALA A 294 -6.12 -3.56 18.70
N ALA A 295 -6.82 -3.44 19.84
CA ALA A 295 -6.74 -2.25 20.70
C ALA A 295 -5.31 -1.94 21.18
N TRP A 296 -4.43 -2.93 21.23
CA TRP A 296 -3.00 -2.78 21.52
C TRP A 296 -2.26 -1.90 20.51
N VAL A 297 -2.75 -1.76 19.28
CA VAL A 297 -2.19 -0.86 18.25
C VAL A 297 -2.22 0.60 18.70
N ALA A 298 -3.23 1.00 19.47
CA ALA A 298 -3.33 2.36 20.02
C ALA A 298 -2.21 2.69 21.03
N GLY A 299 -1.59 1.66 21.63
CA GLY A 299 -0.50 1.80 22.59
C GLY A 299 0.90 1.71 21.99
N LEU A 300 1.02 1.54 20.67
CA LEU A 300 2.31 1.44 19.98
C LEU A 300 3.06 2.78 19.99
N PRO A 301 4.41 2.77 19.97
CA PRO A 301 5.21 3.99 20.02
C PRO A 301 5.07 4.86 18.77
N ALA A 302 4.64 4.28 17.65
CA ALA A 302 4.30 4.96 16.41
C ALA A 302 3.14 4.24 15.70
N PRO A 303 2.43 4.93 14.78
CA PRO A 303 1.51 4.28 13.87
C PRO A 303 2.22 3.17 13.06
N PRO A 304 1.55 2.04 12.78
CA PRO A 304 2.10 1.00 11.91
C PRO A 304 2.51 1.55 10.54
N ALA A 305 3.71 1.19 10.08
CA ALA A 305 4.13 1.44 8.70
C ALA A 305 3.44 0.48 7.72
N ALA A 306 3.22 -0.76 8.14
CA ALA A 306 2.48 -1.77 7.40
C ALA A 306 1.83 -2.79 8.35
N PHE A 307 0.86 -3.54 7.84
CA PHE A 307 0.25 -4.66 8.54
C PHE A 307 -0.15 -5.80 7.60
N ALA A 308 -0.29 -6.98 8.17
CA ALA A 308 -0.77 -8.17 7.50
C ALA A 308 -1.73 -8.96 8.40
N LEU A 309 -2.66 -9.65 7.77
CA LEU A 309 -3.62 -10.55 8.41
C LEU A 309 -3.45 -11.95 7.85
N SER A 310 -3.45 -12.94 8.73
CA SER A 310 -3.55 -14.34 8.30
C SER A 310 -4.02 -15.24 9.43
N GLY A 311 -5.00 -16.08 9.16
CA GLY A 311 -5.53 -17.07 10.10
C GLY A 311 -6.07 -16.43 11.39
N GLY A 312 -6.66 -15.24 11.30
CA GLY A 312 -7.16 -14.47 12.46
C GLY A 312 -6.07 -13.77 13.28
N ARG A 313 -4.80 -13.91 12.91
CA ARG A 313 -3.68 -13.16 13.50
C ARG A 313 -3.45 -11.87 12.74
N LEU A 314 -3.09 -10.84 13.49
CA LEU A 314 -2.65 -9.55 12.99
C LEU A 314 -1.17 -9.38 13.30
N ALA A 315 -0.40 -9.00 12.29
CA ALA A 315 0.99 -8.59 12.42
C ALA A 315 1.14 -7.15 11.93
N VAL A 316 1.81 -6.30 12.70
CA VAL A 316 2.12 -4.91 12.33
C VAL A 316 3.60 -4.67 12.46
N VAL A 317 4.13 -3.75 11.66
CA VAL A 317 5.51 -3.28 11.78
C VAL A 317 5.53 -1.79 12.09
N VAL A 318 6.35 -1.40 13.04
CA VAL A 318 6.42 -0.06 13.59
C VAL A 318 7.85 0.46 13.47
N PRO A 319 8.06 1.63 12.87
CA PRO A 319 9.39 2.23 12.80
C PRO A 319 9.82 2.74 14.18
N GLY A 320 11.13 2.74 14.44
CA GLY A 320 11.70 3.39 15.62
C GLY A 320 11.42 4.90 15.63
N VAL A 321 11.11 5.44 16.81
CA VAL A 321 10.86 6.87 17.05
C VAL A 321 11.86 7.39 18.07
N ASP A 322 12.36 8.62 17.88
CA ASP A 322 13.24 9.33 18.83
C ASP A 322 14.46 8.52 19.32
N GLY A 323 15.06 7.74 18.42
CA GLY A 323 16.22 6.88 18.73
C GLY A 323 15.87 5.51 19.34
N GLY A 324 14.58 5.15 19.39
CA GLY A 324 14.11 3.80 19.70
C GLY A 324 14.31 2.82 18.54
N HIS A 325 14.20 1.52 18.83
CA HIS A 325 14.27 0.47 17.81
C HIS A 325 12.96 0.30 17.06
N SER A 326 13.06 -0.13 15.81
CA SER A 326 11.93 -0.64 15.04
C SER A 326 11.51 -2.02 15.55
N ALA A 327 10.24 -2.36 15.44
CA ALA A 327 9.74 -3.65 15.89
C ALA A 327 8.57 -4.15 15.04
N ALA A 328 8.38 -5.47 15.03
CA ALA A 328 7.15 -6.10 14.59
C ALA A 328 6.36 -6.60 15.79
N TYR A 329 5.03 -6.49 15.74
CA TYR A 329 4.14 -6.97 16.79
C TYR A 329 3.14 -7.93 16.20
N VAL A 330 3.01 -9.11 16.81
CA VAL A 330 2.11 -10.16 16.33
C VAL A 330 1.17 -10.61 17.45
N GLY A 331 -0.13 -10.66 17.15
CA GLY A 331 -1.15 -11.10 18.09
C GLY A 331 -2.41 -11.60 17.39
N GLN A 332 -3.30 -12.26 18.13
CA GLN A 332 -4.65 -12.51 17.63
C GLN A 332 -5.41 -11.19 17.51
N ALA A 333 -6.32 -11.08 16.54
CA ALA A 333 -7.30 -10.01 16.56
C ALA A 333 -8.08 -10.06 17.88
N GLY A 334 -8.10 -8.96 18.62
CA GLY A 334 -8.73 -8.80 19.92
C GLY A 334 -7.87 -9.21 21.11
N ALA A 335 -6.62 -9.64 20.90
CA ALA A 335 -5.72 -9.98 22.00
C ALA A 335 -5.39 -8.75 22.87
N GLU A 336 -5.23 -8.95 24.18
CA GLU A 336 -4.74 -7.89 25.08
C GLU A 336 -3.20 -7.82 25.14
N GLN A 337 -2.54 -8.93 24.82
CA GLN A 337 -1.08 -9.04 24.80
C GLN A 337 -0.61 -9.52 23.43
N VAL A 338 0.54 -8.99 23.01
CA VAL A 338 1.18 -9.32 21.73
C VAL A 338 2.64 -9.66 21.92
N THR A 339 3.18 -10.37 20.95
CA THR A 339 4.60 -10.71 20.89
C THR A 339 5.35 -9.63 20.11
N GLU A 340 6.35 -8.99 20.72
CA GLU A 340 7.23 -8.02 20.09
C GLU A 340 8.50 -8.70 19.56
N TYR A 341 8.85 -8.42 18.31
CA TYR A 341 10.07 -8.84 17.63
C TYR A 341 10.89 -7.60 17.32
N SER A 342 12.04 -7.44 17.99
CA SER A 342 12.91 -6.27 17.76
C SER A 342 13.60 -6.40 16.41
N LEU A 343 13.43 -5.38 15.56
CA LEU A 343 14.13 -5.23 14.28
C LEU A 343 15.38 -4.35 14.41
N GLY A 344 15.72 -3.91 15.63
CA GLY A 344 16.85 -3.02 15.88
C GLY A 344 16.72 -1.70 15.11
N GLU A 345 17.76 -1.33 14.36
CA GLU A 345 17.79 -0.11 13.54
C GLU A 345 17.15 -0.31 12.14
N ALA A 346 16.73 -1.53 11.80
CA ALA A 346 16.14 -1.82 10.51
C ALA A 346 14.74 -1.18 10.41
N ALA A 347 14.60 -0.15 9.59
CA ALA A 347 13.32 0.52 9.35
C ALA A 347 12.43 -0.40 8.52
N PRO A 348 11.25 -0.81 9.01
CA PRO A 348 10.39 -1.73 8.29
C PRO A 348 9.64 -1.01 7.18
N HIS A 349 9.57 -1.64 6.01
CA HIS A 349 8.78 -1.18 4.87
C HIS A 349 7.44 -1.90 4.82
N ARG A 350 7.46 -3.24 4.84
CA ARG A 350 6.28 -4.09 4.65
C ARG A 350 6.38 -5.39 5.43
N ILE A 351 5.22 -5.98 5.72
CA ILE A 351 5.09 -7.29 6.37
C ILE A 351 4.12 -8.17 5.58
N TYR A 352 4.44 -9.46 5.46
CA TYR A 352 3.68 -10.42 4.67
C TYR A 352 3.51 -11.72 5.44
N PRO A 353 2.35 -12.38 5.35
CA PRO A 353 2.20 -13.70 5.92
C PRO A 353 3.07 -14.70 5.17
N HIS A 354 3.73 -15.59 5.90
CA HIS A 354 4.32 -16.79 5.32
C HIS A 354 3.21 -17.76 4.90
N VAL A 355 3.43 -18.60 3.88
CA VAL A 355 2.45 -19.58 3.39
C VAL A 355 1.96 -20.58 4.43
N SER A 356 2.74 -20.80 5.48
CA SER A 356 2.33 -21.65 6.61
C SER A 356 1.30 -20.97 7.51
N GLY A 357 1.16 -19.65 7.46
CA GLY A 357 0.36 -18.83 8.39
C GLY A 357 0.96 -18.72 9.81
N GLU A 358 2.10 -19.38 10.05
CA GLU A 358 2.73 -19.44 11.36
C GLU A 358 3.76 -18.33 11.59
N SER A 359 4.44 -17.91 10.52
CA SER A 359 5.49 -16.89 10.52
C SER A 359 5.20 -15.76 9.53
N TRP A 360 6.02 -14.71 9.56
CA TRP A 360 5.85 -13.52 8.73
C TRP A 360 7.17 -13.08 8.13
N TRP A 361 7.13 -12.61 6.89
CA TRP A 361 8.26 -11.94 6.25
C TRP A 361 8.20 -10.46 6.53
N VAL A 362 9.32 -9.86 6.91
CA VAL A 362 9.45 -8.42 7.12
C VAL A 362 10.52 -7.87 6.19
N ALA A 363 10.10 -7.01 5.26
CA ALA A 363 10.95 -6.26 4.36
C ALA A 363 11.39 -4.97 5.05
N THR A 364 12.70 -4.69 5.10
CA THR A 364 13.28 -3.59 5.88
C THR A 364 14.41 -2.89 5.13
N SER A 365 14.83 -1.73 5.65
CA SER A 365 15.99 -0.97 5.18
C SER A 365 17.33 -1.69 5.32
N GLN A 366 17.39 -2.76 6.10
CA GLN A 366 18.61 -3.54 6.33
C GLN A 366 18.52 -4.97 5.81
N GLY A 367 17.38 -5.40 5.26
CA GLY A 367 17.23 -6.79 4.86
C GLY A 367 15.82 -7.35 4.81
N LEU A 368 15.78 -8.66 4.59
CA LEU A 368 14.60 -9.50 4.75
C LEU A 368 14.75 -10.35 6.01
N ALA A 369 13.79 -10.23 6.92
CA ALA A 369 13.69 -11.02 8.14
C ALA A 369 12.46 -11.92 8.12
N GLN A 370 12.51 -13.02 8.89
CA GLN A 370 11.38 -13.86 9.24
C GLN A 370 11.15 -13.83 10.75
N ILE A 371 9.89 -13.70 11.16
CA ILE A 371 9.46 -13.65 12.57
C ILE A 371 8.33 -14.62 12.88
#